data_AF-A0A9D4Q865-F1
#
_entry.id   AF-A0A9D4Q865-F1
#
_cell.length_a   1.000
_cell.length_b   1.000
_cell.length_c   1.000
_cell.angle_alpha   90.00
_cell.angle_beta   90.00
_cell.angle_gamma   90.00
#
_symmetry.space_group_name_H-M   'P 1'
#
loop_
_entity.id
_entity.type
_entity.pdbx_description
1 polymer ?
#
loop_
_entity_poly.entity_id
_entity_poly.type
_entity_poly.pdbx_seq_one_letter_code
_entity_poly.pdbx_strand_id
1 'polypeptide(L)'
;MDKAKQGEPATHNSHGLKPASVDSLEGSESGSLNSKLGPRSVGSHSSHSPSKSLCSSSSTSTENMQLTQELKMREVSKVTKTQEPPLLPGEQPHVVQKARDVTYLCPFQGPIRGCLFITNYKLYFRSVEKEPRFTLEVPLGVVSRIEKVGYASSRGENAYGIELFCKDLRSLKFAHKQENHSRRDIFDKLHKLAFPLSNSLPLFAFEYGGRFTVNGWAVYDPLAEYRRQGLPTESWRLSRANENYQLCDTYPAILAVPAAADDSLLEAVASFRSRGRIPVLSWIHPEGQATITRCSQPNVGVSGKRSAEDESYLQMIMDANAHSHKLFIMDARPSVNAVANKAKGGGYESDEAYRCTELCFLDIHNIHVMRESLRKLKETCFPSAADESRWLSALEATHWLQHVRAVLAGALRVAIASKGPRGRCWYTARTDGTVPHS
;
A
#
# COMPACT_ATOMS: atom_id res chain seq x y z
N MET A 1 -63.96 4.31 -5.94
CA MET A 1 -64.96 4.81 -4.96
C MET A 1 -64.21 5.44 -3.82
N ASP A 2 -64.62 6.67 -3.53
CA ASP A 2 -63.93 7.74 -2.82
C ASP A 2 -63.56 7.46 -1.36
N LYS A 3 -62.42 7.99 -0.91
CA LYS A 3 -62.40 9.25 -0.13
C LYS A 3 -60.98 9.70 0.20
N ALA A 4 -60.72 10.95 -0.16
CA ALA A 4 -59.58 11.76 0.26
C ALA A 4 -59.73 12.27 1.70
N LYS A 5 -58.60 12.57 2.36
CA LYS A 5 -58.48 13.70 3.30
C LYS A 5 -57.06 14.28 3.29
N GLN A 6 -57.01 15.56 2.93
CA GLN A 6 -55.99 16.60 3.21
C GLN A 6 -55.75 16.72 4.74
N GLY A 7 -54.73 17.37 5.31
CA GLY A 7 -53.64 18.27 4.93
C GLY A 7 -52.95 18.70 6.25
N GLU A 8 -51.61 18.77 6.29
CA GLU A 8 -50.80 20.00 6.43
C GLU A 8 -50.39 20.35 7.91
N PRO A 9 -49.42 21.26 8.17
CA PRO A 9 -48.11 20.90 8.76
C PRO A 9 -47.80 21.55 10.13
N ALA A 10 -46.75 21.10 10.82
CA ALA A 10 -46.29 21.72 12.08
C ALA A 10 -44.76 21.92 12.12
N THR A 11 -44.38 23.18 11.86
CA THR A 11 -43.42 24.05 12.57
C THR A 11 -42.08 23.52 13.13
N HIS A 12 -41.03 24.18 12.65
CA HIS A 12 -39.70 24.39 13.23
C HIS A 12 -39.62 24.46 14.78
N ASN A 13 -38.57 23.86 15.35
CA ASN A 13 -37.73 24.59 16.30
C ASN A 13 -36.29 24.02 16.33
N SER A 14 -35.36 24.90 15.94
CA SER A 14 -33.92 24.73 15.96
C SER A 14 -33.36 25.20 17.31
N HIS A 15 -32.67 24.33 18.05
CA HIS A 15 -31.83 24.73 19.16
C HIS A 15 -30.39 24.89 18.68
N GLY A 16 -29.98 26.15 18.52
CA GLY A 16 -28.60 26.56 18.29
C GLY A 16 -27.80 26.60 19.60
N LEU A 17 -26.54 26.15 19.52
CA LEU A 17 -25.53 26.37 20.54
C LEU A 17 -24.57 27.46 20.05
N LYS A 18 -24.47 28.55 20.81
CA LYS A 18 -23.51 29.65 20.62
C LYS A 18 -22.13 29.25 21.15
N PRO A 19 -21.02 29.64 20.50
CA PRO A 19 -19.70 29.69 21.14
C PRO A 19 -19.48 31.04 21.84
N ALA A 20 -18.73 31.02 22.94
CA ALA A 20 -18.33 32.18 23.71
C ALA A 20 -17.07 32.84 23.13
N SER A 21 -17.09 34.18 23.08
CA SER A 21 -15.96 35.10 23.01
C SER A 21 -15.83 35.76 24.41
N VAL A 22 -14.77 36.41 24.90
CA VAL A 22 -13.64 37.20 24.36
C VAL A 22 -12.58 37.20 25.49
N ASP A 23 -11.28 37.33 25.21
CA ASP A 23 -10.53 38.52 25.66
C ASP A 23 -9.12 38.64 25.10
N SER A 24 -8.83 39.87 24.72
CA SER A 24 -7.65 40.43 24.06
C SER A 24 -6.63 40.90 25.10
N LEU A 25 -5.35 40.93 24.73
CA LEU A 25 -4.41 41.92 25.26
C LEU A 25 -3.48 42.38 24.11
N GLU A 26 -3.52 43.70 23.88
CA GLU A 26 -2.77 44.48 22.90
C GLU A 26 -1.34 44.83 23.37
N GLY A 27 -0.52 45.23 22.39
CA GLY A 27 0.52 46.26 22.53
C GLY A 27 1.96 45.75 22.71
N SER A 28 3.01 46.31 22.11
CA SER A 28 3.18 47.50 21.27
C SER A 28 4.61 47.48 20.67
N GLU A 29 4.77 48.12 19.50
CA GLU A 29 5.89 48.97 19.03
C GLU A 29 7.36 48.48 19.09
N SER A 30 8.06 48.35 17.96
CA SER A 30 8.72 49.38 17.12
C SER A 30 10.02 49.97 17.71
N GLY A 31 11.11 49.92 16.93
CA GLY A 31 12.39 50.51 17.31
C GLY A 31 13.46 50.35 16.22
N SER A 32 13.52 51.31 15.30
CA SER A 32 14.59 51.52 14.33
C SER A 32 15.71 52.34 14.96
N LEU A 33 16.99 51.99 14.79
CA LEU A 33 18.10 52.93 14.97
C LEU A 33 19.28 52.65 14.01
N ASN A 34 19.57 53.67 13.21
CA ASN A 34 20.80 53.92 12.47
C ASN A 34 22.00 54.23 13.40
N SER A 35 23.22 53.89 12.98
CA SER A 35 24.43 54.74 13.13
C SER A 35 25.54 54.20 12.20
N LYS A 36 25.98 54.90 11.14
CA LYS A 36 26.91 56.06 11.02
C LYS A 36 28.40 55.76 11.31
N LEU A 37 29.20 55.97 10.24
CA LEU A 37 30.57 56.55 10.17
C LEU A 37 31.70 55.71 10.81
N GLY A 38 32.90 55.56 10.25
CA GLY A 38 33.68 56.31 9.27
C GLY A 38 35.14 55.79 9.30
N PRO A 39 36.09 56.40 8.57
CA PRO A 39 37.12 55.69 7.81
C PRO A 39 38.55 55.79 8.39
N ARG A 40 39.49 54.99 7.88
CA ARG A 40 40.92 55.34 7.84
C ARG A 40 41.63 54.85 6.58
N SER A 41 42.46 55.75 6.07
CA SER A 41 43.22 55.75 4.83
C SER A 41 44.72 55.52 5.07
N VAL A 42 45.48 55.64 3.96
CA VAL A 42 46.94 55.82 3.81
C VAL A 42 47.75 54.52 3.85
N GLY A 43 48.62 54.17 2.89
CA GLY A 43 49.15 54.83 1.69
C GLY A 43 50.59 54.34 1.47
N SER A 44 51.06 54.23 0.22
CA SER A 44 52.39 54.68 -0.24
C SER A 44 52.73 54.19 -1.65
N HIS A 45 53.46 55.06 -2.35
CA HIS A 45 53.78 55.11 -3.77
C HIS A 45 55.14 54.48 -4.13
N SER A 46 55.39 54.43 -5.46
CA SER A 46 56.67 54.49 -6.22
C SER A 46 57.05 53.18 -6.92
N SER A 47 57.59 53.13 -8.15
CA SER A 47 57.97 54.10 -9.19
C SER A 47 58.35 53.32 -10.49
N HIS A 48 58.41 54.02 -11.63
CA HIS A 48 58.62 53.55 -13.02
C HIS A 48 60.03 53.00 -13.41
N SER A 49 60.02 51.91 -14.22
CA SER A 49 60.70 51.60 -15.53
C SER A 49 62.25 51.70 -15.70
N PRO A 50 62.90 51.21 -16.80
CA PRO A 50 62.46 50.37 -17.96
C PRO A 50 63.44 49.21 -18.40
N SER A 51 63.00 48.37 -19.36
CA SER A 51 63.70 48.02 -20.65
C SER A 51 63.90 46.53 -21.02
N LYS A 52 63.63 46.26 -22.31
CA LYS A 52 64.18 45.26 -23.29
C LYS A 52 63.50 43.89 -23.53
N SER A 53 62.96 43.84 -24.76
CA SER A 53 62.69 42.77 -25.74
C SER A 53 63.38 41.40 -25.60
N LEU A 54 62.67 40.32 -25.98
CA LEU A 54 62.85 39.57 -27.24
C LEU A 54 61.89 38.36 -27.31
N CYS A 55 61.38 38.08 -28.51
CA CYS A 55 60.46 37.00 -28.86
C CYS A 55 61.14 35.61 -28.80
N SER A 56 60.41 34.53 -28.47
CA SER A 56 60.28 33.31 -29.31
C SER A 56 59.54 32.13 -28.66
N SER A 57 58.87 31.37 -29.54
CA SER A 57 58.39 29.98 -29.47
C SER A 57 57.22 29.61 -28.55
N SER A 58 56.04 29.59 -29.18
CA SER A 58 54.84 28.84 -28.85
C SER A 58 55.07 27.32 -28.93
N SER A 59 55.00 26.62 -27.79
CA SER A 59 54.91 25.14 -27.74
C SER A 59 54.34 24.62 -26.40
N THR A 60 53.26 25.21 -25.87
CA THR A 60 52.69 24.78 -24.56
C THR A 60 51.16 24.68 -24.54
N SER A 61 50.48 24.75 -25.69
CA SER A 61 49.01 24.68 -25.73
C SER A 61 48.46 23.26 -25.67
N THR A 62 49.13 22.26 -26.25
CA THR A 62 48.62 20.87 -26.31
C THR A 62 48.76 20.11 -24.99
N GLU A 63 49.91 20.22 -24.31
CA GLU A 63 50.13 19.55 -23.02
C GLU A 63 49.26 20.14 -21.90
N ASN A 64 49.10 21.48 -21.87
CA ASN A 64 48.20 22.11 -20.91
C ASN A 64 46.72 21.77 -21.16
N MET A 65 46.30 21.59 -22.43
CA MET A 65 44.95 21.12 -22.72
C MET A 65 44.73 19.66 -22.30
N GLN A 66 45.71 18.77 -22.51
CA GLN A 66 45.64 17.38 -22.05
C GLN A 66 45.62 17.25 -20.52
N LEU A 67 46.48 17.98 -19.81
CA LEU A 67 46.47 18.03 -18.34
C LEU A 67 45.15 18.59 -17.79
N THR A 68 44.61 19.64 -18.40
CA THR A 68 43.31 20.22 -18.00
C THR A 68 42.16 19.25 -18.28
N GLN A 69 42.23 18.49 -19.37
CA GLN A 69 41.23 17.48 -19.72
C GLN A 69 41.31 16.26 -18.80
N GLU A 70 42.51 15.79 -18.44
CA GLU A 70 42.72 14.73 -17.44
C GLU A 70 42.29 15.15 -16.03
N LEU A 71 42.58 16.39 -15.62
CA LEU A 71 42.13 16.93 -14.34
C LEU A 71 40.60 17.05 -14.30
N LYS A 72 39.96 17.54 -15.37
CA LYS A 72 38.49 17.50 -15.51
C LYS A 72 37.95 16.08 -15.48
N MET A 73 38.59 15.12 -16.14
CA MET A 73 38.16 13.72 -16.08
C MET A 73 38.30 13.13 -14.66
N ARG A 74 39.39 13.44 -13.94
CA ARG A 74 39.61 13.00 -12.55
C ARG A 74 38.62 13.65 -11.59
N GLU A 75 38.27 14.91 -11.80
CA GLU A 75 37.30 15.65 -11.00
C GLU A 75 35.87 15.16 -11.27
N VAL A 76 35.51 14.97 -12.54
CA VAL A 76 34.26 14.28 -12.95
C VAL A 76 34.20 12.88 -12.35
N SER A 77 35.30 12.12 -12.37
CA SER A 77 35.36 10.76 -11.79
C SER A 77 35.19 10.76 -10.27
N LYS A 78 35.77 11.73 -9.56
CA LYS A 78 35.59 11.91 -8.10
C LYS A 78 34.15 12.31 -7.76
N VAL A 79 33.57 13.27 -8.48
CA VAL A 79 32.16 13.68 -8.33
C VAL A 79 31.22 12.51 -8.65
N THR A 80 31.54 11.70 -9.66
CA THR A 80 30.76 10.51 -10.03
C THR A 80 30.72 9.50 -8.89
N LYS A 81 31.87 9.17 -8.29
CA LYS A 81 31.94 8.22 -7.15
C LYS A 81 31.15 8.71 -5.93
N THR A 82 31.08 10.01 -5.70
CA THR A 82 30.29 10.57 -4.59
C THR A 82 28.77 10.59 -4.80
N GLN A 83 28.31 10.31 -6.02
CA GLN A 83 26.89 10.32 -6.39
C GLN A 83 26.28 8.93 -6.58
N GLU A 84 27.09 7.88 -6.54
CA GLU A 84 26.60 6.50 -6.68
C GLU A 84 25.66 6.10 -5.53
N PRO A 85 24.65 5.25 -5.82
CA PRO A 85 23.72 4.78 -4.80
C PRO A 85 24.44 3.90 -3.76
N PRO A 86 24.07 4.00 -2.47
CA PRO A 86 24.44 2.96 -1.52
C PRO A 86 23.75 1.65 -1.92
N LEU A 87 24.51 0.55 -1.94
CA LEU A 87 24.03 -0.76 -2.41
C LEU A 87 23.77 -1.70 -1.24
N LEU A 88 22.64 -2.39 -1.29
CA LEU A 88 22.34 -3.52 -0.42
C LEU A 88 23.15 -4.77 -0.83
N PRO A 89 23.36 -5.75 0.06
CA PRO A 89 23.93 -7.04 -0.34
C PRO A 89 23.11 -7.71 -1.45
N GLY A 90 23.75 -7.99 -2.58
CA GLY A 90 23.10 -8.53 -3.79
C GLY A 90 22.53 -7.46 -4.74
N GLU A 91 22.51 -6.20 -4.33
CA GLU A 91 22.11 -5.09 -5.21
C GLU A 91 23.23 -4.77 -6.21
N GLN A 92 22.88 -4.74 -7.49
CA GLN A 92 23.78 -4.48 -8.59
C GLN A 92 23.43 -3.17 -9.28
N PRO A 93 24.39 -2.22 -9.40
CA PRO A 93 24.14 -0.97 -10.08
C PRO A 93 24.07 -1.20 -11.58
N HIS A 94 23.07 -0.62 -12.22
CA HIS A 94 22.99 -0.50 -13.67
C HIS A 94 23.13 0.96 -14.07
N VAL A 95 24.39 1.38 -14.22
CA VAL A 95 24.72 2.76 -14.59
C VAL A 95 24.38 2.98 -16.07
N VAL A 96 23.41 3.86 -16.32
CA VAL A 96 23.20 4.42 -17.66
C VAL A 96 24.01 5.71 -17.74
N GLN A 97 25.17 5.66 -18.41
CA GLN A 97 26.11 6.80 -18.48
C GLN A 97 25.46 8.12 -18.93
N LYS A 98 24.43 8.04 -19.79
CA LYS A 98 23.68 9.18 -20.34
C LYS A 98 22.67 9.81 -19.36
N ALA A 99 22.51 9.27 -18.15
CA ALA A 99 21.54 9.72 -17.15
C ALA A 99 22.12 10.72 -16.13
N ARG A 100 23.21 11.41 -16.49
CA ARG A 100 23.89 12.40 -15.63
C ARG A 100 23.29 13.81 -15.66
N ASP A 101 22.26 14.01 -16.48
CA ASP A 101 21.58 15.29 -16.73
C ASP A 101 20.05 15.10 -16.77
N VAL A 102 19.50 14.52 -15.71
CA VAL A 102 18.05 14.30 -15.57
C VAL A 102 17.49 15.34 -14.60
N THR A 103 16.33 15.88 -14.90
CA THR A 103 15.65 16.85 -14.03
C THR A 103 14.45 16.19 -13.37
N TYR A 104 14.52 15.97 -12.05
CA TYR A 104 13.35 15.58 -11.27
C TYR A 104 12.43 16.80 -11.11
N LEU A 105 11.17 16.67 -11.52
CA LEU A 105 10.15 17.70 -11.35
C LEU A 105 9.47 17.49 -9.99
N CYS A 106 10.10 18.00 -8.93
CA CYS A 106 9.57 17.92 -7.59
C CYS A 106 8.31 18.81 -7.48
N PRO A 107 7.14 18.27 -7.14
CA PRO A 107 5.93 19.07 -7.01
C PRO A 107 6.01 20.12 -5.88
N PHE A 108 6.95 19.95 -4.94
CA PHE A 108 7.09 20.80 -3.75
C PHE A 108 8.22 21.83 -3.85
N GLN A 109 9.30 21.49 -4.57
CA GLN A 109 10.53 22.30 -4.63
C GLN A 109 10.84 22.79 -6.05
N GLY A 110 10.03 22.42 -7.04
CA GLY A 110 10.28 22.70 -8.45
C GLY A 110 11.31 21.78 -9.09
N PRO A 111 11.87 22.16 -10.25
CA PRO A 111 12.84 21.35 -10.99
C PRO A 111 14.18 21.21 -10.25
N ILE A 112 14.65 19.97 -10.12
CA ILE A 112 15.94 19.63 -9.51
C ILE A 112 16.74 18.81 -10.50
N ARG A 113 17.88 19.32 -10.97
CA ARG A 113 18.78 18.60 -11.88
C ARG A 113 19.74 17.72 -11.11
N GLY A 114 20.00 16.52 -11.63
CA GLY A 114 20.88 15.56 -10.98
C GLY A 114 21.12 14.30 -11.81
N CYS A 115 21.68 13.29 -11.15
CA CYS A 115 21.98 11.99 -11.74
C CYS A 115 20.93 10.95 -11.33
N LEU A 116 20.50 10.15 -12.30
CA LEU A 116 19.57 9.05 -12.11
C LEU A 116 20.29 7.71 -12.28
N PHE A 117 20.15 6.85 -11.28
CA PHE A 117 20.69 5.50 -11.23
C PHE A 117 19.55 4.50 -11.08
N ILE A 118 19.74 3.32 -11.66
CA ILE A 118 18.81 2.20 -11.55
C ILE A 118 19.62 1.00 -11.10
N THR A 119 19.11 0.25 -10.14
CA THR A 119 19.66 -1.04 -9.74
C THR A 119 18.61 -2.13 -10.01
N ASN A 120 18.94 -3.39 -9.76
CA ASN A 120 17.96 -4.48 -9.69
C ASN A 120 16.95 -4.34 -8.52
N TYR A 121 17.10 -3.35 -7.64
CA TYR A 121 16.22 -3.13 -6.49
C TYR A 121 15.51 -1.76 -6.48
N LYS A 122 16.20 -0.68 -6.82
CA LYS A 122 15.70 0.70 -6.68
C LYS A 122 16.08 1.60 -7.85
N LEU A 123 15.27 2.64 -8.02
CA LEU A 123 15.67 3.89 -8.67
C LEU A 123 16.26 4.81 -7.60
N TYR A 124 17.40 5.42 -7.91
CA TYR A 124 18.09 6.36 -7.05
C TYR A 124 18.40 7.63 -7.82
N PHE A 125 17.89 8.77 -7.36
CA PHE A 125 18.16 10.07 -7.94
C PHE A 125 18.88 10.95 -6.92
N ARG A 126 19.93 11.64 -7.36
CA ARG A 126 20.71 12.54 -6.49
C ARG A 126 21.10 13.82 -7.20
N SER A 127 20.93 14.94 -6.50
CA SER A 127 21.44 16.26 -6.90
C SER A 127 22.43 16.78 -5.87
N VAL A 128 23.53 17.34 -6.36
CA VAL A 128 24.55 18.04 -5.55
C VAL A 128 24.63 19.53 -5.89
N GLU A 129 23.73 20.04 -6.73
CA GLU A 129 23.77 21.43 -7.21
C GLU A 129 23.32 22.44 -6.15
N LYS A 130 22.51 22.01 -5.17
CA LYS A 130 22.01 22.83 -4.06
C LYS A 130 22.24 22.11 -2.74
N GLU A 131 22.56 22.87 -1.69
CA GLU A 131 22.57 22.40 -0.31
C GLU A 131 21.24 22.79 0.38
N PRO A 132 20.59 21.90 1.15
CA PRO A 132 20.99 20.51 1.41
C PRO A 132 20.83 19.63 0.15
N ARG A 133 21.77 18.69 -0.03
CA ARG A 133 21.75 17.73 -1.14
C ARG A 133 20.41 17.00 -1.24
N PHE A 134 19.85 16.96 -2.44
CA PHE A 134 18.60 16.24 -2.67
C PHE A 134 18.87 14.78 -3.06
N THR A 135 18.21 13.85 -2.39
CA THR A 135 18.25 12.41 -2.70
C THR A 135 16.84 11.84 -2.72
N LEU A 136 16.53 11.02 -3.71
CA LEU A 136 15.26 10.32 -3.87
C LEU A 136 15.54 8.83 -4.15
N GLU A 137 15.12 7.97 -3.24
CA GLU A 137 15.21 6.51 -3.37
C GLU A 137 13.80 5.92 -3.55
N VAL A 138 13.64 5.06 -4.55
CA VAL A 138 12.35 4.46 -4.91
C VAL A 138 12.57 2.98 -5.19
N PRO A 139 12.16 2.08 -4.28
CA PRO A 139 12.18 0.65 -4.56
C PRO A 139 11.36 0.33 -5.82
N LEU A 140 11.92 -0.41 -6.76
CA LEU A 140 11.26 -0.66 -8.05
C LEU A 140 9.93 -1.42 -7.88
N GLY A 141 9.79 -2.22 -6.82
CA GLY A 141 8.53 -2.91 -6.49
C GLY A 141 7.34 -2.00 -6.19
N VAL A 142 7.58 -0.72 -5.83
CA VAL A 142 6.50 0.25 -5.64
C VAL A 142 6.02 0.88 -6.96
N VAL A 143 6.75 0.72 -8.06
CA VAL A 143 6.33 1.24 -9.37
C VAL A 143 5.19 0.38 -9.89
N SER A 144 4.07 1.00 -10.26
CA SER A 144 2.91 0.32 -10.87
C SER A 144 2.83 0.56 -12.37
N ARG A 145 3.27 1.72 -12.86
CA ARG A 145 3.23 2.08 -14.27
C ARG A 145 4.33 3.08 -14.61
N ILE A 146 4.84 2.99 -15.84
CA ILE A 146 5.86 3.87 -16.39
C ILE A 146 5.34 4.42 -17.72
N GLU A 147 5.31 5.74 -17.88
CA GLU A 147 4.86 6.40 -19.10
C GLU A 147 5.95 7.33 -19.65
N LYS A 148 6.04 7.42 -20.99
CA LYS A 148 6.87 8.42 -21.67
C LYS A 148 6.05 9.69 -21.82
N VAL A 149 6.58 10.81 -21.35
CA VAL A 149 5.98 12.13 -21.48
C VAL A 149 6.70 12.89 -22.60
N GLY A 150 5.93 13.56 -23.46
CA GLY A 150 6.44 14.37 -24.57
C GLY A 150 6.89 13.58 -25.80
N TYR A 151 6.80 14.24 -26.96
CA TYR A 151 7.22 13.74 -28.27
C TYR A 151 8.38 14.58 -28.82
N ALA A 152 8.92 14.19 -29.97
CA ALA A 152 9.99 14.96 -30.64
C ALA A 152 9.57 16.42 -30.95
N SER A 153 8.27 16.67 -31.13
CA SER A 153 7.69 18.00 -31.33
C SER A 153 7.48 18.80 -30.04
N SER A 154 7.71 18.23 -28.86
CA SER A 154 7.54 18.94 -27.58
C SER A 154 8.64 19.97 -27.40
N ARG A 155 8.30 21.25 -27.57
CA ARG A 155 9.22 22.40 -27.47
C ARG A 155 9.26 23.07 -26.08
N GLY A 156 8.40 22.64 -25.15
CA GLY A 156 8.36 23.19 -23.80
C GLY A 156 9.54 22.75 -22.95
N GLU A 157 10.00 23.62 -22.05
CA GLU A 157 11.01 23.28 -21.06
C GLU A 157 10.52 22.10 -20.20
N ASN A 158 11.38 21.09 -19.99
CA ASN A 158 11.06 19.87 -19.24
C ASN A 158 9.84 19.06 -19.77
N ALA A 159 9.39 19.30 -21.00
CA ALA A 159 8.21 18.63 -21.56
C ALA A 159 8.49 17.20 -22.07
N TYR A 160 9.75 16.77 -22.12
CA TYR A 160 10.18 15.47 -22.60
C TYR A 160 10.77 14.65 -21.44
N GLY A 161 10.16 13.51 -21.09
CA GLY A 161 10.55 12.79 -19.88
C GLY A 161 9.86 11.45 -19.66
N ILE A 162 9.93 10.98 -18.42
CA ILE A 162 9.30 9.75 -17.92
C ILE A 162 8.47 10.11 -16.70
N GLU A 163 7.27 9.54 -16.60
CA GLU A 163 6.43 9.60 -15.42
C GLU A 163 6.29 8.19 -14.81
N LEU A 164 6.56 8.09 -13.51
CA LEU A 164 6.41 6.88 -12.73
C LEU A 164 5.18 7.02 -11.83
N PHE A 165 4.24 6.11 -11.97
CA PHE A 165 3.12 5.99 -11.06
C PHE A 165 3.49 4.95 -10.02
N CYS A 166 3.39 5.31 -8.74
CA CYS A 166 3.78 4.46 -7.63
C CYS A 166 2.58 4.02 -6.81
N LYS A 167 2.71 2.87 -6.14
CA LYS A 167 1.75 2.23 -5.24
C LYS A 167 1.69 2.92 -3.87
N ASP A 168 2.71 3.69 -3.53
CA ASP A 168 2.85 4.46 -2.29
C ASP A 168 2.22 5.87 -2.38
N LEU A 169 1.16 6.00 -3.20
CA LEU A 169 0.40 7.23 -3.44
C LEU A 169 1.17 8.37 -4.12
N ARG A 170 2.39 8.15 -4.61
CA ARG A 170 3.17 9.16 -5.34
C ARG A 170 3.11 8.98 -6.87
N SER A 171 3.38 10.06 -7.58
CA SER A 171 3.75 10.05 -9.00
C SER A 171 5.01 10.91 -9.19
N LEU A 172 6.00 10.38 -9.92
CA LEU A 172 7.33 11.00 -10.04
C LEU A 172 7.63 11.31 -11.49
N LYS A 173 8.00 12.55 -11.79
CA LYS A 173 8.29 13.00 -13.16
C LYS A 173 9.77 13.34 -13.30
N PHE A 174 10.40 12.78 -14.32
CA PHE A 174 11.80 13.01 -14.66
C PHE A 174 11.88 13.52 -16.10
N ALA A 175 12.34 14.76 -16.28
CA ALA A 175 12.60 15.32 -17.58
C ALA A 175 14.02 14.95 -18.07
N HIS A 176 14.11 14.69 -19.37
CA HIS A 176 15.32 14.30 -20.08
C HIS A 176 15.57 15.26 -21.24
N LYS A 177 16.84 15.47 -21.59
CA LYS A 177 17.20 16.19 -22.82
C LYS A 177 17.01 15.28 -24.04
N GLN A 178 16.41 15.80 -25.12
CA GLN A 178 16.17 15.04 -26.35
C GLN A 178 17.49 14.61 -27.03
N GLU A 179 18.49 15.48 -27.01
CA GLU A 179 19.80 15.30 -27.64
C GLU A 179 20.56 14.07 -27.14
N ASN A 180 20.37 13.71 -25.86
CA ASN A 180 21.16 12.65 -25.22
C ASN A 180 20.54 11.25 -25.36
N HIS A 181 19.35 11.13 -25.94
CA HIS A 181 18.56 9.88 -26.04
C HIS A 181 18.39 9.08 -24.73
N SER A 182 18.71 9.66 -23.56
CA SER A 182 18.79 8.96 -22.27
C SER A 182 17.45 8.43 -21.79
N ARG A 183 16.35 9.07 -22.22
CA ARG A 183 14.98 8.63 -21.91
C ARG A 183 14.71 7.20 -22.35
N ARG A 184 15.16 6.79 -23.54
CA ARG A 184 14.91 5.45 -24.06
C ARG A 184 15.62 4.41 -23.20
N ASP A 185 16.92 4.59 -23.00
CA ASP A 185 17.75 3.67 -22.23
C ASP A 185 17.24 3.51 -20.79
N ILE A 186 16.86 4.63 -20.14
CA ILE A 186 16.28 4.62 -18.78
C ILE A 186 14.90 3.96 -18.76
N PHE A 187 14.02 4.28 -19.71
CA PHE A 187 12.69 3.68 -19.78
C PHE A 187 12.77 2.17 -19.96
N ASP A 188 13.56 1.70 -20.93
CA ASP A 188 13.70 0.28 -21.24
C ASP A 188 14.29 -0.47 -20.04
N LYS A 189 15.25 0.14 -19.34
CA LYS A 189 15.87 -0.42 -18.13
C LYS A 189 14.91 -0.46 -16.94
N LEU A 190 14.17 0.61 -16.69
CA LEU A 190 13.16 0.66 -15.63
C LEU A 190 12.03 -0.35 -15.89
N HIS A 191 11.53 -0.42 -17.13
CA HIS A 191 10.49 -1.37 -17.50
C HIS A 191 10.94 -2.81 -17.29
N LYS A 192 12.20 -3.13 -17.64
CA LYS A 192 12.77 -4.46 -17.41
C LYS A 192 12.88 -4.81 -15.92
N LEU A 193 13.40 -3.89 -15.10
CA LEU A 193 13.76 -4.18 -13.71
C LEU A 193 12.62 -3.94 -12.70
N ALA A 194 11.68 -3.04 -13.00
CA ALA A 194 10.50 -2.81 -12.14
C ALA A 194 9.41 -3.86 -12.31
N PHE A 195 9.41 -4.57 -13.45
CA PHE A 195 8.46 -5.64 -13.74
C PHE A 195 9.20 -6.96 -14.01
N PRO A 196 9.98 -7.49 -13.06
CA PRO A 196 10.89 -8.61 -13.29
C PRO A 196 10.14 -9.87 -13.76
N LEU A 197 8.98 -10.19 -13.18
CA LEU A 197 8.18 -11.35 -13.58
C LEU A 197 7.70 -11.26 -15.03
N SER A 198 7.27 -10.08 -15.48
CA SER A 198 6.88 -9.83 -16.88
C SER A 198 8.06 -9.91 -17.86
N ASN A 199 9.29 -9.87 -17.35
CA ASN A 199 10.53 -9.91 -18.14
C ASN A 199 11.35 -11.19 -17.85
N SER A 200 10.74 -12.22 -17.26
CA SER A 200 11.42 -13.49 -16.90
C SER A 200 12.69 -13.30 -16.06
N LEU A 201 12.66 -12.32 -15.15
CA LEU A 201 13.71 -12.06 -14.17
C LEU A 201 13.24 -12.46 -12.77
N PRO A 202 14.16 -12.85 -11.87
CA PRO A 202 13.82 -13.08 -10.47
C PRO A 202 13.41 -11.78 -9.78
N LEU A 203 12.59 -11.90 -8.73
CA LEU A 203 12.37 -10.80 -7.79
C LEU A 203 13.65 -10.58 -6.98
N PHE A 204 13.95 -9.32 -6.63
CA PHE A 204 15.12 -8.98 -5.81
C PHE A 204 15.18 -9.73 -4.47
N ALA A 205 14.04 -10.18 -3.93
CA ALA A 205 13.97 -11.02 -2.74
C ALA A 205 14.83 -12.30 -2.83
N PHE A 206 15.04 -12.85 -4.03
CA PHE A 206 15.90 -14.03 -4.27
C PHE A 206 17.37 -13.68 -4.49
N GLU A 207 17.69 -12.41 -4.72
CA GLU A 207 19.06 -11.93 -4.92
C GLU A 207 19.62 -11.25 -3.67
N TYR A 208 18.74 -10.80 -2.77
CA TYR A 208 19.11 -10.11 -1.54
C TYR A 208 19.92 -11.03 -0.60
N GLY A 209 21.16 -10.64 -0.35
CA GLY A 209 22.13 -11.39 0.46
C GLY A 209 22.24 -10.92 1.91
N GLY A 210 21.31 -10.11 2.39
CA GLY A 210 21.35 -9.59 3.76
C GLY A 210 21.22 -10.69 4.79
N ARG A 211 22.01 -10.59 5.87
CA ARG A 211 21.97 -11.53 7.00
C ARG A 211 21.47 -10.81 8.24
N PHE A 212 20.54 -11.46 8.94
CA PHE A 212 20.01 -10.99 10.21
C PHE A 212 20.29 -12.03 11.29
N THR A 213 20.37 -11.57 12.55
CA THR A 213 20.57 -12.46 13.70
C THR A 213 19.34 -13.31 14.02
N VAL A 214 18.15 -12.87 13.60
CA VAL A 214 16.88 -13.57 13.80
C VAL A 214 16.38 -14.10 12.47
N ASN A 215 16.01 -15.38 12.44
CA ASN A 215 15.35 -16.00 11.29
C ASN A 215 13.84 -15.69 11.31
N GLY A 216 13.41 -14.72 10.49
CA GLY A 216 12.00 -14.33 10.37
C GLY A 216 11.06 -15.47 9.94
N TRP A 217 11.56 -16.49 9.23
CA TRP A 217 10.76 -17.65 8.80
C TRP A 217 10.36 -18.57 9.95
N ALA A 218 11.09 -18.52 11.08
CA ALA A 218 10.83 -19.34 12.26
C ALA A 218 9.90 -18.66 13.27
N VAL A 219 9.41 -17.45 12.99
CA VAL A 219 8.56 -16.67 13.92
C VAL A 219 7.20 -17.32 14.13
N TYR A 220 6.63 -17.95 13.09
CA TYR A 220 5.32 -18.56 13.15
C TYR A 220 5.42 -20.09 13.04
N ASP A 221 5.01 -20.77 14.12
CA ASP A 221 4.77 -22.21 14.15
C ASP A 221 3.25 -22.45 14.37
N PRO A 222 2.53 -23.03 13.39
CA PRO A 222 1.10 -23.30 13.52
C PRO A 222 0.74 -24.12 14.76
N LEU A 223 1.54 -25.14 15.11
CA LEU A 223 1.27 -26.00 16.26
C LEU A 223 1.50 -25.26 17.58
N ALA A 224 2.53 -24.42 17.64
CA ALA A 224 2.77 -23.58 18.80
C ALA A 224 1.65 -22.54 18.99
N GLU A 225 1.13 -21.95 17.91
CA GLU A 225 0.00 -21.00 17.99
C GLU A 225 -1.28 -21.69 18.44
N TYR A 226 -1.62 -22.87 17.92
CA TYR A 226 -2.78 -23.62 18.41
C TYR A 226 -2.61 -24.03 19.89
N ARG A 227 -1.41 -24.46 20.30
CA ARG A 227 -1.12 -24.77 21.71
C ARG A 227 -1.28 -23.54 22.61
N ARG A 228 -0.86 -22.35 22.15
CA ARG A 228 -1.05 -21.08 22.87
C ARG A 228 -2.53 -20.77 23.11
N GLN A 229 -3.41 -21.22 22.20
CA GLN A 229 -4.87 -21.10 22.34
C GLN A 229 -5.52 -22.24 23.14
N GLY A 230 -4.76 -23.23 23.63
CA GLY A 230 -5.28 -24.36 24.40
C GLY A 230 -5.79 -25.53 23.54
N LEU A 231 -5.39 -25.62 22.27
CA LEU A 231 -5.79 -26.70 21.36
C LEU A 231 -4.73 -27.81 21.27
N PRO A 232 -5.13 -29.07 20.98
CA PRO A 232 -6.51 -29.55 20.81
C PRO A 232 -7.29 -29.63 22.13
N THR A 233 -8.62 -29.70 22.04
CA THR A 233 -9.54 -29.95 23.17
C THR A 233 -10.42 -31.16 22.87
N GLU A 234 -11.31 -31.54 23.80
CA GLU A 234 -12.33 -32.57 23.53
C GLU A 234 -13.28 -32.17 22.38
N SER A 235 -13.49 -30.87 22.16
CA SER A 235 -14.38 -30.34 21.11
C SER A 235 -13.67 -30.00 19.80
N TRP A 236 -12.34 -29.85 19.81
CA TRP A 236 -11.56 -29.39 18.64
C TRP A 236 -10.29 -30.22 18.44
N ARG A 237 -10.12 -30.76 17.22
CA ARG A 237 -8.92 -31.52 16.83
C ARG A 237 -8.08 -30.78 15.79
N LEU A 238 -6.80 -31.13 15.71
CA LEU A 238 -5.90 -30.67 14.66
C LEU A 238 -5.86 -31.75 13.55
N SER A 239 -6.50 -31.47 12.42
CA SER A 239 -6.51 -32.34 11.24
C SER A 239 -5.29 -32.11 10.35
N ARG A 240 -4.76 -33.21 9.80
CA ARG A 240 -3.75 -33.25 8.74
C ARG A 240 -4.33 -33.55 7.36
N ALA A 241 -5.66 -33.53 7.21
CA ALA A 241 -6.33 -33.78 5.92
C ALA A 241 -5.84 -32.85 4.79
N ASN A 242 -5.30 -31.67 5.12
CA ASN A 242 -4.74 -30.73 4.15
C ASN A 242 -3.21 -30.67 4.15
N GLU A 243 -2.50 -31.66 4.73
CA GLU A 243 -1.03 -31.63 4.84
C GLU A 243 -0.33 -31.50 3.49
N ASN A 244 -0.91 -32.11 2.45
CA ASN A 244 -0.45 -32.05 1.06
C ASN A 244 -1.27 -31.08 0.20
N TYR A 245 -2.04 -30.17 0.80
CA TYR A 245 -2.83 -29.15 0.11
C TYR A 245 -3.90 -29.69 -0.86
N GLN A 246 -4.33 -30.95 -0.69
CA GLN A 246 -5.29 -31.62 -1.58
C GLN A 246 -6.75 -31.27 -1.25
N LEU A 247 -7.08 -31.08 0.03
CA LEU A 247 -8.42 -30.67 0.47
C LEU A 247 -8.70 -29.21 0.04
N CYS A 248 -7.72 -28.33 0.24
CA CYS A 248 -7.76 -26.94 -0.19
C CYS A 248 -6.34 -26.38 -0.39
N ASP A 249 -6.01 -26.11 -1.65
CA ASP A 249 -4.69 -25.64 -2.10
C ASP A 249 -4.24 -24.28 -1.55
N THR A 250 -5.18 -23.53 -0.98
CA THR A 250 -5.00 -22.17 -0.50
C THR A 250 -5.23 -22.02 1.01
N TYR A 251 -5.40 -23.15 1.70
CA TYR A 251 -5.42 -23.24 3.16
C TYR A 251 -4.09 -23.74 3.71
N PRO A 252 -3.81 -23.54 5.01
CA PRO A 252 -2.62 -24.09 5.63
C PRO A 252 -2.68 -25.63 5.70
N ALA A 253 -1.52 -26.26 5.91
CA ALA A 253 -1.37 -27.70 6.00
C ALA A 253 -2.12 -28.33 7.19
N ILE A 254 -2.23 -27.58 8.31
CA ILE A 254 -2.84 -28.04 9.56
C ILE A 254 -4.11 -27.22 9.83
N LEU A 255 -5.24 -27.91 10.00
CA LEU A 255 -6.56 -27.29 10.19
C LEU A 255 -7.13 -27.65 11.56
N ALA A 256 -7.54 -26.65 12.34
CA ALA A 256 -8.32 -26.88 13.55
C ALA A 256 -9.82 -26.98 13.20
N VAL A 257 -10.41 -28.16 13.46
CA VAL A 257 -11.78 -28.54 13.08
C VAL A 257 -12.51 -29.17 14.27
N PRO A 258 -13.85 -29.24 14.28
CA PRO A 258 -14.59 -29.94 15.34
C PRO A 258 -14.09 -31.38 15.52
N ALA A 259 -13.91 -31.82 16.76
CA ALA A 259 -13.37 -33.16 17.07
C ALA A 259 -14.25 -34.29 16.50
N ALA A 260 -15.57 -34.08 16.44
CA ALA A 260 -16.53 -35.04 15.91
C ALA A 260 -16.56 -35.14 14.37
N ALA A 261 -15.96 -34.18 13.66
CA ALA A 261 -15.89 -34.21 12.21
C ALA A 261 -14.71 -35.09 11.77
N ASP A 262 -14.97 -36.22 11.10
CA ASP A 262 -13.93 -37.03 10.47
C ASP A 262 -13.45 -36.43 9.14
N ASP A 263 -12.35 -36.93 8.58
CA ASP A 263 -11.76 -36.36 7.37
C ASP A 263 -12.63 -36.57 6.11
N SER A 264 -13.44 -37.63 6.07
CA SER A 264 -14.42 -37.88 4.99
C SER A 264 -15.50 -36.79 4.96
N LEU A 265 -16.00 -36.39 6.13
CA LEU A 265 -16.91 -35.26 6.26
C LEU A 265 -16.25 -33.96 5.77
N LEU A 266 -14.98 -33.72 6.11
CA LEU A 266 -14.26 -32.51 5.64
C LEU A 266 -14.22 -32.43 4.11
N GLU A 267 -13.97 -33.55 3.42
CA GLU A 267 -13.96 -33.62 1.95
C GLU A 267 -15.34 -33.29 1.36
N ALA A 268 -16.41 -33.83 1.95
CA ALA A 268 -17.77 -33.54 1.52
C ALA A 268 -18.12 -32.06 1.72
N VAL A 269 -17.78 -31.47 2.86
CA VAL A 269 -17.96 -30.02 3.14
C VAL A 269 -17.14 -29.17 2.17
N ALA A 270 -15.91 -29.58 1.85
CA ALA A 270 -15.04 -28.89 0.90
C ALA A 270 -15.67 -28.82 -0.50
N SER A 271 -16.41 -29.85 -0.93
CA SER A 271 -17.13 -29.84 -2.21
C SER A 271 -18.24 -28.78 -2.28
N PHE A 272 -18.85 -28.43 -1.14
CA PHE A 272 -19.92 -27.44 -1.06
C PHE A 272 -19.42 -26.02 -0.80
N ARG A 273 -18.18 -25.87 -0.31
CA ARG A 273 -17.56 -24.56 -0.03
C ARG A 273 -16.73 -24.11 -1.21
N SER A 274 -16.86 -22.85 -1.61
CA SER A 274 -16.12 -22.31 -2.77
C SER A 274 -14.60 -22.51 -2.60
N ARG A 275 -13.97 -23.19 -3.56
CA ARG A 275 -12.52 -23.54 -3.54
C ARG A 275 -12.10 -24.45 -2.39
N GLY A 276 -13.01 -25.24 -1.81
CA GLY A 276 -12.68 -26.16 -0.72
C GLY A 276 -12.40 -25.47 0.62
N ARG A 277 -12.67 -24.17 0.75
CA ARG A 277 -12.34 -23.37 1.94
C ARG A 277 -13.41 -23.55 3.02
N ILE A 278 -13.38 -24.72 3.65
CA ILE A 278 -14.30 -25.13 4.72
C ILE A 278 -14.19 -24.23 5.96
N PRO A 279 -15.21 -24.18 6.84
CA PRO A 279 -15.06 -23.56 8.16
C PRO A 279 -13.90 -24.17 8.96
N VAL A 280 -12.91 -23.36 9.31
CA VAL A 280 -11.80 -23.75 10.19
C VAL A 280 -11.59 -22.73 11.30
N LEU A 281 -11.16 -23.19 12.47
CA LEU A 281 -10.92 -22.33 13.63
C LEU A 281 -9.76 -21.38 13.36
N SER A 282 -9.99 -20.10 13.65
CA SER A 282 -8.97 -19.04 13.67
C SER A 282 -8.63 -18.61 15.09
N TRP A 283 -9.62 -18.61 15.98
CA TRP A 283 -9.44 -18.22 17.38
C TRP A 283 -10.46 -18.90 18.29
N ILE A 284 -10.08 -19.18 19.54
CA ILE A 284 -10.97 -19.67 20.60
C ILE A 284 -10.82 -18.84 21.88
N HIS A 285 -11.94 -18.53 22.54
CA HIS A 285 -11.97 -17.83 23.81
C HIS A 285 -11.49 -18.77 24.93
N PRO A 286 -10.51 -18.36 25.77
CA PRO A 286 -9.87 -19.25 26.74
C PRO A 286 -10.85 -19.79 27.79
N GLU A 287 -11.81 -18.98 28.24
CA GLU A 287 -12.80 -19.38 29.24
C GLU A 287 -14.11 -19.86 28.59
N GLY A 288 -14.88 -18.95 27.98
CA GLY A 288 -16.20 -19.24 27.42
C GLY A 288 -16.26 -20.12 26.17
N GLN A 289 -15.13 -20.65 25.67
CA GLN A 289 -15.03 -21.57 24.51
C GLN A 289 -15.67 -21.08 23.19
N ALA A 290 -16.08 -19.82 23.13
CA ALA A 290 -16.56 -19.18 21.92
C ALA A 290 -15.47 -19.14 20.85
N THR A 291 -15.76 -19.62 19.64
CA THR A 291 -14.79 -19.66 18.55
C THR A 291 -15.06 -18.62 17.47
N ILE A 292 -14.00 -18.22 16.77
CA ILE A 292 -14.08 -17.55 15.47
C ILE A 292 -13.58 -18.55 14.43
N THR A 293 -14.46 -18.99 13.54
CA THR A 293 -14.13 -19.79 12.37
C THR A 293 -14.21 -18.95 11.09
N ARG A 294 -13.48 -19.35 10.05
CA ARG A 294 -13.42 -18.66 8.75
C ARG A 294 -13.59 -19.64 7.61
N CYS A 295 -14.08 -19.16 6.47
CA CYS A 295 -14.43 -19.97 5.31
C CYS A 295 -14.59 -19.13 4.02
N SER A 296 -14.93 -19.81 2.93
CA SER A 296 -15.62 -19.23 1.77
C SER A 296 -17.16 -19.37 1.85
N GLN A 297 -17.85 -18.66 0.96
CA GLN A 297 -19.29 -18.82 0.74
C GLN A 297 -19.70 -20.27 0.40
N PRO A 298 -20.95 -20.67 0.69
CA PRO A 298 -21.51 -21.94 0.23
C PRO A 298 -21.92 -21.89 -1.24
N ASN A 299 -21.83 -23.01 -1.96
CA ASN A 299 -22.19 -23.17 -3.37
C ASN A 299 -23.69 -23.49 -3.54
N VAL A 300 -24.55 -22.62 -3.01
CA VAL A 300 -26.02 -22.78 -2.99
C VAL A 300 -26.62 -22.65 -4.40
N GLY A 301 -26.19 -21.63 -5.14
CA GLY A 301 -26.69 -21.30 -6.47
C GLY A 301 -28.16 -20.87 -6.51
N VAL A 302 -28.66 -20.64 -7.73
CA VAL A 302 -30.05 -20.25 -7.99
C VAL A 302 -31.06 -21.32 -7.62
N SER A 303 -30.66 -22.60 -7.72
CA SER A 303 -31.52 -23.75 -7.40
C SER A 303 -31.64 -24.02 -5.90
N GLY A 304 -30.97 -23.25 -5.04
CA GLY A 304 -31.06 -23.44 -3.59
C GLY A 304 -30.46 -24.77 -3.10
N LYS A 305 -29.33 -25.20 -3.69
CA LYS A 305 -28.65 -26.43 -3.26
C LYS A 305 -28.28 -26.36 -1.78
N ARG A 306 -28.35 -27.52 -1.13
CA ARG A 306 -28.01 -27.74 0.27
C ARG A 306 -26.99 -28.86 0.37
N SER A 307 -26.24 -28.90 1.46
CA SER A 307 -25.36 -30.01 1.84
C SER A 307 -25.67 -30.38 3.27
N ALA A 308 -26.12 -31.62 3.47
CA ALA A 308 -26.40 -32.13 4.81
C ALA A 308 -25.10 -32.21 5.64
N GLU A 309 -23.98 -32.44 4.96
CA GLU A 309 -22.63 -32.47 5.52
C GLU A 309 -22.20 -31.09 6.01
N ASP A 310 -22.39 -30.03 5.22
CA ASP A 310 -22.10 -28.65 5.64
C ASP A 310 -23.01 -28.20 6.79
N GLU A 311 -24.31 -28.49 6.71
CA GLU A 311 -25.27 -28.21 7.78
C GLU A 311 -24.90 -28.92 9.09
N SER A 312 -24.54 -30.22 9.01
CA SER A 312 -24.08 -31.00 10.16
C SER A 312 -22.76 -30.47 10.70
N TYR A 313 -21.83 -30.06 9.84
CA TYR A 313 -20.54 -29.52 10.24
C TYR A 313 -20.68 -28.17 10.96
N LEU A 314 -21.57 -27.28 10.50
CA LEU A 314 -21.89 -26.04 11.21
C LEU A 314 -22.58 -26.29 12.56
N GLN A 315 -23.42 -27.33 12.63
CA GLN A 315 -24.01 -27.78 13.89
C GLN A 315 -22.92 -28.25 14.87
N MET A 316 -21.93 -29.04 14.42
CA MET A 316 -20.80 -29.47 15.27
C MET A 316 -19.97 -28.28 15.80
N ILE A 317 -19.81 -27.20 15.02
CA ILE A 317 -19.14 -25.97 15.47
C ILE A 317 -19.94 -25.28 16.59
N MET A 318 -21.28 -25.30 16.48
CA MET A 318 -22.13 -24.75 17.53
C MET A 318 -22.07 -25.60 18.79
N ASP A 319 -22.18 -26.93 18.65
CA ASP A 319 -22.16 -27.89 19.76
C ASP A 319 -20.82 -27.93 20.50
N ALA A 320 -19.73 -27.54 19.83
CA ALA A 320 -18.42 -27.36 20.45
C ALA A 320 -18.40 -26.26 21.53
N ASN A 321 -19.43 -25.41 21.61
CA ASN A 321 -19.62 -24.41 22.65
C ASN A 321 -20.91 -24.66 23.44
N ALA A 322 -20.75 -25.27 24.61
CA ALA A 322 -21.85 -25.61 25.52
C ALA A 322 -22.68 -24.42 26.03
N HIS A 323 -22.20 -23.18 25.87
CA HIS A 323 -22.87 -21.97 26.36
C HIS A 323 -23.74 -21.26 25.32
N SER A 324 -23.74 -21.71 24.06
CA SER A 324 -24.51 -21.09 22.98
C SER A 324 -25.46 -22.07 22.31
N HIS A 325 -26.67 -21.60 22.02
CA HIS A 325 -27.70 -22.32 21.26
C HIS A 325 -27.94 -21.67 19.88
N LYS A 326 -27.04 -20.76 19.48
CA LYS A 326 -27.09 -20.09 18.18
C LYS A 326 -25.69 -19.82 17.65
N LEU A 327 -25.47 -20.08 16.36
CA LEU A 327 -24.26 -19.76 15.64
C LEU A 327 -24.47 -18.49 14.82
N PHE A 328 -23.55 -17.54 14.88
CA PHE A 328 -23.68 -16.32 14.08
C PHE A 328 -22.79 -16.37 12.86
N ILE A 329 -23.37 -16.06 11.70
CA ILE A 329 -22.70 -16.01 10.42
C ILE A 329 -22.53 -14.55 10.02
N MET A 330 -21.29 -14.10 9.92
CA MET A 330 -20.93 -12.75 9.52
C MET A 330 -20.44 -12.79 8.08
N ASP A 331 -21.35 -12.54 7.14
CA ASP A 331 -20.99 -12.35 5.74
C ASP A 331 -20.47 -10.93 5.56
N ALA A 332 -19.21 -10.79 5.16
CA ALA A 332 -18.60 -9.48 5.02
C ALA A 332 -19.29 -8.60 3.98
N ARG A 333 -20.00 -9.19 3.01
CA ARG A 333 -20.53 -8.50 1.83
C ARG A 333 -21.76 -7.67 2.17
N PRO A 334 -22.08 -6.67 1.33
CA PRO A 334 -23.44 -6.17 1.22
C PRO A 334 -24.38 -7.28 0.73
N SER A 335 -25.61 -7.29 1.23
CA SER A 335 -26.64 -8.29 0.87
C SER A 335 -26.83 -8.42 -0.65
N VAL A 336 -26.87 -7.29 -1.37
CA VAL A 336 -27.00 -7.27 -2.84
C VAL A 336 -25.87 -8.04 -3.55
N ASN A 337 -24.65 -7.97 -3.01
CA ASN A 337 -23.51 -8.69 -3.57
C ASN A 337 -23.59 -10.18 -3.24
N ALA A 338 -24.11 -10.55 -2.08
CA ALA A 338 -24.34 -11.94 -1.72
C ALA A 338 -25.40 -12.59 -2.62
N VAL A 339 -26.50 -11.88 -2.89
CA VAL A 339 -27.53 -12.28 -3.86
C VAL A 339 -26.96 -12.40 -5.27
N ALA A 340 -26.14 -11.46 -5.72
CA ALA A 340 -25.48 -11.54 -7.03
C ALA A 340 -24.54 -12.76 -7.13
N ASN A 341 -23.89 -13.17 -6.03
CA ASN A 341 -23.09 -14.39 -6.01
C ASN A 341 -23.95 -15.66 -6.00
N LYS A 342 -25.11 -15.64 -5.34
CA LYS A 342 -26.10 -16.73 -5.44
C LYS A 342 -26.51 -16.98 -6.89
N ALA A 343 -26.72 -15.91 -7.67
CA ALA A 343 -27.00 -16.01 -9.11
C ALA A 343 -25.85 -16.66 -9.92
N LYS A 344 -24.62 -16.62 -9.42
CA LYS A 344 -23.41 -17.18 -10.05
C LYS A 344 -23.01 -18.56 -9.52
N GLY A 345 -23.85 -19.21 -8.71
CA GLY A 345 -23.57 -20.54 -8.15
C GLY A 345 -23.02 -20.55 -6.72
N GLY A 346 -22.64 -19.39 -6.18
CA GLY A 346 -22.29 -19.21 -4.76
C GLY A 346 -23.54 -18.99 -3.89
N GLY A 347 -23.45 -18.13 -2.89
CA GLY A 347 -24.61 -17.75 -2.09
C GLY A 347 -24.26 -17.45 -0.64
N TYR A 348 -25.23 -17.70 0.24
CA TYR A 348 -25.17 -17.54 1.69
C TYR A 348 -26.11 -18.56 2.33
N GLU A 349 -25.89 -18.83 3.61
CA GLU A 349 -26.67 -19.74 4.43
C GLU A 349 -28.09 -19.18 4.66
N SER A 350 -29.14 -19.94 4.32
CA SER A 350 -30.52 -19.51 4.54
C SER A 350 -31.09 -20.04 5.85
N ASP A 351 -32.04 -19.31 6.44
CA ASP A 351 -32.66 -19.68 7.72
C ASP A 351 -33.38 -21.05 7.66
N GLU A 352 -33.89 -21.44 6.49
CA GLU A 352 -34.56 -22.75 6.31
C GLU A 352 -33.58 -23.92 6.33
N ALA A 353 -32.37 -23.72 5.79
CA ALA A 353 -31.33 -24.74 5.75
C ALA A 353 -30.56 -24.79 7.07
N TYR A 354 -30.32 -23.64 7.71
CA TYR A 354 -29.45 -23.51 8.88
C TYR A 354 -30.24 -22.98 10.10
N ARG A 355 -31.09 -23.84 10.66
CA ARG A 355 -32.11 -23.50 11.68
C ARG A 355 -31.60 -22.85 12.97
N CYS A 356 -30.34 -23.07 13.33
CA CYS A 356 -29.72 -22.53 14.55
C CYS A 356 -28.69 -21.43 14.24
N THR A 357 -28.80 -20.78 13.08
CA THR A 357 -27.88 -19.72 12.66
C THR A 357 -28.52 -18.33 12.65
N GLU A 358 -27.70 -17.29 12.71
CA GLU A 358 -28.11 -15.92 12.45
C GLU A 358 -27.15 -15.28 11.45
N LEU A 359 -27.64 -14.99 10.24
CA LEU A 359 -26.85 -14.36 9.19
C LEU A 359 -26.89 -12.84 9.30
N CYS A 360 -25.71 -12.23 9.30
CA CYS A 360 -25.50 -10.79 9.36
C CYS A 360 -24.59 -10.34 8.20
N PHE A 361 -25.06 -9.39 7.40
CA PHE A 361 -24.25 -8.72 6.37
C PHE A 361 -23.49 -7.53 6.97
N LEU A 362 -22.19 -7.40 6.65
CA LEU A 362 -21.32 -6.34 7.18
C LEU A 362 -21.11 -5.16 6.21
N ASP A 363 -21.69 -5.21 5.01
CA ASP A 363 -21.66 -4.15 4.00
C ASP A 363 -20.25 -3.69 3.55
N ILE A 364 -19.27 -4.61 3.59
CA ILE A 364 -17.90 -4.37 3.12
C ILE A 364 -17.83 -4.68 1.63
N HIS A 365 -17.62 -3.63 0.83
CA HIS A 365 -17.59 -3.73 -0.63
C HIS A 365 -16.40 -4.55 -1.15
N ASN A 366 -16.51 -4.98 -2.41
CA ASN A 366 -15.49 -5.80 -3.07
C ASN A 366 -14.21 -4.99 -3.40
N ILE A 367 -13.18 -5.70 -3.86
CA ILE A 367 -11.87 -5.09 -4.16
C ILE A 367 -11.89 -4.02 -5.23
N HIS A 368 -12.84 -4.04 -6.17
CA HIS A 368 -12.91 -3.05 -7.23
C HIS A 368 -13.34 -1.70 -6.67
N VAL A 369 -14.31 -1.71 -5.75
CA VAL A 369 -14.74 -0.51 -5.01
C VAL A 369 -13.61 0.03 -4.14
N MET A 370 -12.90 -0.85 -3.41
CA MET A 370 -11.76 -0.44 -2.57
C MET A 370 -10.62 0.15 -3.41
N ARG A 371 -10.32 -0.42 -4.58
CA ARG A 371 -9.30 0.08 -5.51
C ARG A 371 -9.67 1.45 -6.06
N GLU A 372 -10.92 1.65 -6.44
CA GLU A 372 -11.43 2.93 -6.93
C GLU A 372 -11.41 4.00 -5.82
N SER A 373 -11.77 3.63 -4.59
CA SER A 373 -11.69 4.50 -3.43
C SER A 373 -10.25 4.98 -3.17
N LEU A 374 -9.27 4.07 -3.20
CA LEU A 374 -7.85 4.42 -3.04
C LEU A 374 -7.32 5.29 -4.19
N ARG A 375 -7.79 5.04 -5.42
CA ARG A 375 -7.44 5.86 -6.60
C ARG A 375 -7.89 7.31 -6.40
N LYS A 376 -9.16 7.53 -6.01
CA LYS A 376 -9.71 8.86 -5.70
C LYS A 376 -8.97 9.53 -4.55
N LEU A 377 -8.61 8.77 -3.51
CA LEU A 377 -7.82 9.28 -2.38
C LEU A 377 -6.44 9.76 -2.84
N LYS A 378 -5.75 8.98 -3.69
CA LYS A 378 -4.46 9.38 -4.27
C LYS A 378 -4.55 10.73 -4.98
N GLU A 379 -5.57 10.91 -5.82
CA GLU A 379 -5.79 12.16 -6.57
C GLU A 379 -6.13 13.35 -5.67
N THR A 380 -6.79 13.09 -4.53
CA THR A 380 -7.13 14.12 -3.55
C THR A 380 -5.92 14.56 -2.72
N CYS A 381 -4.91 13.69 -2.54
CA CYS A 381 -3.77 13.92 -1.67
C CYS A 381 -2.48 14.37 -2.37
N PHE A 382 -2.25 13.95 -3.62
CA PHE A 382 -0.97 14.14 -4.31
C PHE A 382 -1.18 14.63 -5.76
N PRO A 383 -0.41 15.63 -6.24
CA PRO A 383 0.79 16.23 -5.63
C PRO A 383 0.51 17.31 -4.58
N SER A 384 -0.60 18.03 -4.71
CA SER A 384 -1.08 18.98 -3.71
C SER A 384 -2.44 18.52 -3.26
N ALA A 385 -2.70 18.61 -1.96
CA ALA A 385 -4.02 18.33 -1.44
C ALA A 385 -5.06 19.23 -2.14
N ALA A 386 -6.29 18.76 -2.25
CA ALA A 386 -7.41 19.62 -2.61
C ALA A 386 -7.38 20.90 -1.75
N ASP A 387 -7.82 22.02 -2.33
CA ASP A 387 -8.02 23.30 -1.64
C ASP A 387 -8.58 23.05 -0.23
N GLU A 388 -7.96 23.63 0.80
CA GLU A 388 -8.32 23.43 2.21
C GLU A 388 -9.83 23.61 2.44
N SER A 389 -10.44 24.55 1.72
CA SER A 389 -11.88 24.83 1.79
C SER A 389 -12.77 23.68 1.31
N ARG A 390 -12.25 22.78 0.46
CA ARG A 390 -12.95 21.62 -0.13
C ARG A 390 -12.39 20.28 0.33
N TRP A 391 -11.42 20.28 1.24
CA TRP A 391 -10.75 19.05 1.67
C TRP A 391 -11.72 17.99 2.19
N LEU A 392 -12.66 18.37 3.07
CA LEU A 392 -13.60 17.42 3.68
C LEU A 392 -14.56 16.81 2.66
N SER A 393 -15.09 17.59 1.73
CA SER A 393 -15.99 17.10 0.69
C SER A 393 -15.25 16.26 -0.36
N ALA A 394 -14.03 16.63 -0.72
CA ALA A 394 -13.17 15.83 -1.59
C ALA A 394 -12.83 14.48 -0.94
N LEU A 395 -12.47 14.47 0.34
CA LEU A 395 -12.21 13.26 1.12
C LEU A 395 -13.44 12.37 1.23
N GLU A 396 -14.61 12.96 1.51
CA GLU A 396 -15.89 12.24 1.57
C GLU A 396 -16.21 11.55 0.24
N ALA A 397 -15.99 12.22 -0.89
CA ALA A 397 -16.22 11.67 -2.25
C ALA A 397 -15.31 10.48 -2.61
N THR A 398 -14.22 10.25 -1.86
CA THR A 398 -13.39 9.04 -2.00
C THR A 398 -14.04 7.81 -1.37
N HIS A 399 -14.96 7.99 -0.42
CA HIS A 399 -15.51 6.94 0.46
C HIS A 399 -14.49 6.15 1.29
N TRP A 400 -13.20 6.54 1.30
CA TRP A 400 -12.15 5.75 1.94
C TRP A 400 -12.40 5.53 3.44
N LEU A 401 -12.70 6.61 4.16
CA LEU A 401 -13.00 6.53 5.60
C LEU A 401 -14.31 5.78 5.90
N GLN A 402 -15.28 5.80 4.97
CA GLN A 402 -16.50 5.02 5.11
C GLN A 402 -16.20 3.51 5.01
N HIS A 403 -15.31 3.12 4.09
CA HIS A 403 -14.86 1.72 3.99
C HIS A 403 -14.01 1.29 5.20
N VAL A 404 -13.10 2.14 5.68
CA VAL A 404 -12.34 1.87 6.92
C VAL A 404 -13.28 1.69 8.10
N ARG A 405 -14.28 2.58 8.25
CA ARG A 405 -15.32 2.46 9.27
C ARG A 405 -16.09 1.14 9.15
N ALA A 406 -16.50 0.74 7.95
CA ALA A 406 -17.25 -0.51 7.75
C ALA A 406 -16.43 -1.75 8.17
N VAL A 407 -15.15 -1.80 7.81
CA VAL A 407 -14.24 -2.89 8.23
C VAL A 407 -14.08 -2.94 9.75
N LEU A 408 -13.82 -1.79 10.38
CA LEU A 408 -13.65 -1.70 11.83
C LEU A 408 -14.94 -2.03 12.58
N ALA A 409 -16.09 -1.52 12.10
CA ALA A 409 -17.39 -1.83 12.69
C ALA A 409 -17.74 -3.32 12.56
N GLY A 410 -17.43 -3.94 11.42
CA GLY A 410 -17.58 -5.39 11.22
C GLY A 410 -16.72 -6.21 12.19
N ALA A 411 -15.44 -5.85 12.32
CA ALA A 411 -14.53 -6.49 13.28
C ALA A 411 -15.01 -6.32 14.74
N LEU A 412 -15.49 -5.12 15.09
CA LEU A 412 -16.04 -4.84 16.42
C LEU A 412 -17.28 -5.70 16.72
N ARG A 413 -18.18 -5.89 15.75
CA ARG A 413 -19.34 -6.78 15.91
C ARG A 413 -18.92 -8.22 16.18
N VAL A 414 -17.94 -8.74 15.44
CA VAL A 414 -17.37 -10.09 15.69
C VAL A 414 -16.78 -10.18 17.11
N ALA A 415 -16.00 -9.18 17.52
CA ALA A 415 -15.30 -9.19 18.81
C ALA A 415 -16.21 -8.99 20.04
N ILE A 416 -17.18 -8.07 19.98
CA ILE A 416 -18.14 -7.86 21.09
C ILE A 416 -18.92 -9.13 21.34
N ALA A 417 -19.33 -9.76 20.25
CA ALA A 417 -20.28 -10.85 20.33
C ALA A 417 -19.61 -12.19 20.70
N SER A 418 -18.27 -12.28 20.63
CA SER A 418 -17.47 -13.35 21.24
C SER A 418 -17.17 -13.12 22.74
N LYS A 419 -17.29 -11.89 23.26
CA LYS A 419 -16.98 -11.51 24.66
C LYS A 419 -18.20 -11.40 25.60
N GLY A 420 -19.42 -11.57 25.09
CA GLY A 420 -20.62 -11.47 25.94
C GLY A 420 -20.68 -12.58 27.02
N PRO A 421 -21.46 -12.39 28.11
CA PRO A 421 -21.61 -13.37 29.20
C PRO A 421 -22.24 -14.72 28.77
N ARG A 422 -22.64 -14.86 27.50
CA ARG A 422 -23.07 -16.10 26.84
C ARG A 422 -22.24 -16.35 25.57
N GLY A 423 -20.92 -16.17 25.66
CA GLY A 423 -19.98 -16.11 24.53
C GLY A 423 -20.42 -16.98 23.34
N ARG A 424 -20.64 -16.36 22.18
CA ARG A 424 -21.26 -17.02 21.03
C ARG A 424 -20.19 -17.46 20.04
N CYS A 425 -20.41 -18.57 19.34
CA CYS A 425 -19.55 -18.97 18.22
C CYS A 425 -19.85 -18.12 16.99
N TRP A 426 -18.79 -17.74 16.27
CA TRP A 426 -18.84 -16.92 15.07
C TRP A 426 -18.24 -17.66 13.90
N TYR A 427 -18.90 -17.48 12.78
CA TYR A 427 -18.50 -17.96 11.49
C TYR A 427 -18.35 -16.76 10.56
N THR A 428 -17.14 -16.50 10.06
CA THR A 428 -16.88 -15.39 9.13
C THR A 428 -16.79 -15.92 7.70
N ALA A 429 -17.67 -15.44 6.83
CA ALA A 429 -17.73 -15.83 5.42
C ALA A 429 -17.46 -14.64 4.49
N ARG A 430 -16.69 -14.89 3.44
CA ARG A 430 -16.56 -14.01 2.26
C ARG A 430 -16.74 -14.85 1.00
N THR A 431 -16.98 -14.22 -0.16
CA THR A 431 -17.05 -14.91 -1.46
C THR A 431 -15.98 -15.98 -1.61
N ASP A 432 -14.70 -15.62 -1.44
CA ASP A 432 -13.58 -16.55 -1.53
C ASP A 432 -12.92 -16.85 -0.17
N GLY A 433 -13.21 -16.14 0.92
CA GLY A 433 -12.55 -16.39 2.23
C GLY A 433 -11.07 -15.97 2.35
N THR A 434 -10.51 -15.31 1.33
CA THR A 434 -9.14 -14.74 1.30
C THR A 434 -9.13 -13.33 0.74
N VAL A 435 -7.97 -12.64 0.82
CA VAL A 435 -7.66 -11.53 -0.10
C VAL A 435 -7.57 -12.15 -1.51
N PRO A 436 -8.24 -11.60 -2.54
CA PRO A 436 -8.20 -12.19 -3.88
C PRO A 436 -6.78 -12.11 -4.44
N HIS A 437 -6.38 -13.15 -5.17
CA HIS A 437 -5.19 -13.11 -6.00
C HIS A 437 -5.44 -12.06 -7.09
N SER A 438 -4.58 -11.04 -7.12
CA SER A 438 -4.63 -9.91 -8.06
C SER A 438 -4.16 -10.31 -9.45
#